data_AF-A0A1W9WEI3-F1
#
_entry.id   AF-A0A1W9WEI3-F1
#
_cell.length_a   1.000
_cell.length_b   1.000
_cell.length_c   1.000
_cell.angle_alpha   90.00
_cell.angle_beta   90.00
_cell.angle_gamma   90.00
#
_symmetry.space_group_name_H-M   'P 1'
#
loop_
_entity.id
_entity.type
_entity.pdbx_description
1 polymer ?
#
loop_
_entity_poly.entity_id
_entity_poly.type
_entity_poly.pdbx_seq_one_letter_code
_entity_poly.pdbx_strand_id
1 'polypeptide(L)' 'MYLFEMKNGKQKLAYGQSPQDALDILRIRLTEDEMMAIITDECVKINQRKLQEYVHNLG' A
#
# COMPACT_ATOMS: atom_id res chain seq x y z
N MET A 1 -6.52 -2.17 -7.02
CA MET A 1 -5.24 -2.15 -6.28
C MET A 1 -5.45 -1.31 -5.04
N TYR A 2 -4.62 -1.48 -4.03
CA TYR A 2 -4.71 -0.72 -2.79
C TYR A 2 -3.39 0.03 -2.59
N LEU A 3 -3.51 1.32 -2.30
CA LEU A 3 -2.41 2.14 -1.83
C LEU A 3 -2.53 2.26 -0.33
N PHE A 4 -1.47 1.91 0.37
CA PHE A 4 -1.37 2.04 1.82
C PHE A 4 -0.49 3.23 2.15
N GLU A 5 -0.98 4.13 2.99
CA GLU A 5 -0.18 5.24 3.49
C GLU A 5 0.92 4.69 4.42
N MET A 6 2.12 5.28 4.37
CA MET A 6 3.19 4.99 5.30
C MET A 6 3.50 6.23 6.14
N LYS A 7 3.94 6.01 7.38
CA LYS A 7 4.35 7.08 8.33
C LYS A 7 5.46 7.99 7.81
N ASN A 8 6.22 7.54 6.82
CA ASN A 8 7.26 8.33 6.16
C ASN A 8 6.72 9.26 5.05
N GLY A 9 5.40 9.31 4.85
CA GLY A 9 4.75 10.11 3.80
C GLY A 9 4.76 9.48 2.42
N LYS A 10 5.31 8.26 2.28
CA LYS A 10 5.20 7.47 1.05
C LYS A 10 3.99 6.57 1.09
N GLN A 11 3.68 5.97 -0.05
CA GLN A 11 2.60 5.00 -0.18
C GLN A 11 3.14 3.67 -0.71
N LYS A 12 2.49 2.57 -0.30
CA LYS A 12 2.80 1.24 -0.82
C LYS A 12 1.66 0.67 -1.61
N LEU A 13 2.01 0.23 -2.82
CA LEU A 13 1.09 -0.42 -3.71
C LEU A 13 1.02 -1.91 -3.41
N ALA A 14 -0.21 -2.39 -3.26
CA ALA A 14 -0.50 -3.80 -3.14
C ALA A 14 -1.68 -4.22 -4.01
N TYR A 15 -1.68 -5.49 -4.36
CA TYR A 15 -2.74 -6.14 -5.13
C TYR A 15 -3.45 -7.10 -4.21
N GLY A 16 -4.78 -7.11 -4.23
CA GLY A 16 -5.60 -7.98 -3.42
C GLY A 16 -7.05 -7.83 -3.84
N GLN A 17 -7.88 -8.82 -3.51
CA GLN A 17 -9.33 -8.70 -3.69
C GLN A 17 -9.91 -7.74 -2.64
N SER A 18 -9.41 -7.84 -1.42
CA SER A 18 -9.76 -7.01 -0.27
C SER A 18 -8.56 -6.22 0.26
N PRO A 19 -8.76 -5.17 1.06
CA PRO A 19 -7.66 -4.49 1.75
C PRO A 19 -6.88 -5.44 2.66
N GLN A 20 -7.52 -6.41 3.33
CA GLN A 20 -6.80 -7.46 4.07
C GLN A 20 -5.87 -8.29 3.16
N ASP A 21 -6.37 -8.84 2.04
CA ASP A 21 -5.52 -9.58 1.07
C ASP A 21 -4.31 -8.76 0.63
N ALA A 22 -4.53 -7.49 0.30
CA ALA A 22 -3.49 -6.60 -0.13
C ALA A 22 -2.46 -6.36 0.99
N LEU A 23 -2.93 -6.25 2.23
CA LEU A 23 -2.09 -6.16 3.42
C LEU A 23 -1.29 -7.44 3.66
N ASP A 24 -1.89 -8.62 3.53
CA ASP A 24 -1.22 -9.90 3.70
C ASP A 24 -0.11 -10.08 2.65
N ILE A 25 -0.36 -9.67 1.40
CA ILE A 25 0.67 -9.66 0.35
C ILE A 25 1.82 -8.70 0.69
N LEU A 26 1.52 -7.54 1.30
CA LEU A 26 2.56 -6.65 1.81
C LEU A 26 3.34 -7.32 2.95
N ARG A 27 2.69 -7.97 3.91
CA ARG A 27 3.36 -8.67 5.02
C ARG A 27 4.33 -9.75 4.55
N ILE A 28 4.03 -10.41 3.44
CA ILE A 28 4.91 -11.45 2.87
C ILE A 28 6.13 -10.83 2.19
N ARG A 29 5.98 -9.65 1.57
CA ARG A 29 7.02 -9.00 0.77
C ARG A 29 7.87 -8.01 1.57
N LEU A 30 7.29 -7.41 2.60
CA LEU A 30 7.91 -6.38 3.42
C LEU A 30 8.56 -6.99 4.66
N THR A 31 9.57 -6.29 5.15
CA THR A 31 10.13 -6.52 6.48
C THR A 31 9.19 -6.00 7.56
N GLU A 32 9.38 -6.46 8.78
CA GLU A 32 8.57 -6.04 9.94
C GLU A 32 8.63 -4.53 10.16
N ASP A 33 9.79 -3.89 9.96
CA ASP A 33 9.96 -2.44 10.01
C ASP A 33 9.08 -1.68 9.00
N GLU A 34 9.12 -2.10 7.73
CA GLU A 34 8.31 -1.49 6.68
C GLU A 34 6.82 -1.73 6.92
N MET A 35 6.46 -2.88 7.48
CA MET A 35 5.08 -3.18 7.85
C MET A 35 4.59 -2.32 9.02
N MET A 36 5.45 -2.01 9.99
CA MET A 36 5.15 -1.09 11.10
C MET A 36 5.01 0.37 10.64
N ALA A 37 5.62 0.71 9.50
CA ALA A 37 5.47 2.01 8.86
C ALA A 37 4.13 2.14 8.12
N ILE A 38 3.51 1.05 7.67
CA ILE A 38 2.20 1.04 7.00
C ILE A 38 1.10 1.45 7.99
N ILE A 39 0.23 2.36 7.56
CA ILE A 39 -0.98 2.75 8.27
C ILE A 39 -2.13 1.91 7.71
N THR A 40 -2.49 0.83 8.40
CA THR A 40 -3.50 -0.13 7.90
C THR A 40 -4.91 0.46 7.80
N ASP A 41 -5.17 1.51 8.57
CA ASP A 41 -6.44 2.24 8.59
C ASP A 41 -6.56 3.19 7.38
N GLU A 42 -5.43 3.70 6.88
CA GLU A 42 -5.37 4.59 5.72
C GLU A 42 -4.94 3.82 4.47
N CYS A 43 -5.93 3.18 3.85
CA CYS A 43 -5.76 2.56 2.54
C CYS A 43 -6.78 3.06 1.53
N VAL A 44 -6.32 3.38 0.33
CA VAL A 44 -7.17 3.85 -0.77
C VAL A 44 -7.19 2.82 -1.87
N LYS A 45 -8.40 2.34 -2.19
CA LYS A 45 -8.61 1.50 -3.35
C LYS A 45 -8.54 2.35 -4.61
N ILE A 46 -7.53 2.10 -5.44
CA ILE A 46 -7.37 2.77 -6.73
C ILE A 46 -7.57 1.81 -7.90
N ASN A 47 -8.07 2.38 -8.99
CA ASN A 47 -8.07 1.73 -10.29
C ASN A 47 -6.66 1.83 -10.91
N GLN A 48 -6.24 0.82 -11.67
CA GLN A 48 -4.94 0.79 -12.35
C GLN A 48 -4.65 2.03 -13.19
N ARG A 49 -5.68 2.62 -13.81
CA ARG A 49 -5.53 3.85 -14.60
C ARG A 49 -5.07 5.06 -13.77
N LYS A 50 -5.45 5.11 -12.49
CA LYS A 50 -5.04 6.18 -11.58
C LYS A 50 -3.63 5.99 -11.02
N LEU A 51 -2.98 4.84 -11.26
CA LEU A 51 -1.64 4.56 -10.73
C LEU A 51 -0.61 5.63 -11.08
N GLN A 52 -0.67 6.16 -12.31
CA GLN A 52 0.24 7.22 -12.74
C GLN A 52 0.12 8.48 -11.87
N GLU A 53 -1.05 8.75 -11.30
CA GLU A 53 -1.28 9.89 -10.40
C GLU A 53 -0.69 9.65 -9.00
N TYR A 54 -0.31 8.42 -8.64
CA TYR A 54 0.25 8.10 -7.33
C TYR A 54 1.67 7.55 -7.40
N VAL A 55 2.20 7.33 -8.62
CA VAL A 55 3.52 6.72 -8.83
C VAL A 55 4.65 7.52 -8.16
N HIS A 56 4.47 8.83 -8.05
CA HIS A 56 5.42 9.74 -7.40
C HIS A 56 5.40 9.64 -5.87
N ASN A 57 4.32 9.09 -5.29
CA ASN A 57 4.22 8.84 -3.85
C ASN A 57 4.71 7.43 -3.47
N LEU A 58 4.96 6.56 -4.45
CA LEU A 58 5.44 5.20 -4.19
C LEU A 58 6.91 5.21 -3.79
N GLY A 59 7.28 4.41 -2.79
CA GLY A 59 8.70 4.04 -2.63
C GLY A 59 9.02 3.22 -1.41
#